data_AF-A0A380BK05-F1
#
_entry.id   AF-A0A380BK05-F1
#
_cell.length_a   1.000
_cell.length_b   1.000
_cell.length_c   1.000
_cell.angle_alpha   90.00
_cell.angle_beta   90.00
_cell.angle_gamma   90.00
#
_symmetry.space_group_name_H-M   'P 1'
#
loop_
_entity.id
_entity.type
_entity.pdbx_description
1 polymer ?
#
loop_
_entity_poly.entity_id
_entity_poly.type
_entity_poly.pdbx_seq_one_letter_code
_entity_poly.pdbx_strand_id
1 'polypeptide(L)'
;MCTILSPILSDGGELVLKWNSKKDLQETVDFPETGYKWNQLGILAQKFYRDYETIPYPELLKRLDTTVGDIIQLIGHKTNRELYEESWYEKWTLGRMIQFNTASPYTNARARIRKWKKLKGAAAE
;
A
#
# COMPACT_ATOMS: atom_id res chain seq x y z
N MET A 1 1.55 18.87 -4.27
CA MET A 1 2.42 17.68 -4.40
C MET A 1 1.94 16.54 -3.50
N CYS A 2 1.45 16.83 -2.28
CA CYS A 2 0.87 15.84 -1.35
C CYS A 2 -0.31 15.01 -1.91
N THR A 3 -1.17 15.59 -2.75
CA THR A 3 -2.43 14.95 -3.18
C THR A 3 -2.26 13.72 -4.09
N ILE A 4 -1.08 13.46 -4.63
CA ILE A 4 -0.82 12.27 -5.48
C ILE A 4 -0.11 11.17 -4.69
N LEU A 5 0.59 11.51 -3.61
CA LEU A 5 1.53 10.60 -2.95
C LEU A 5 0.96 9.94 -1.69
N SER A 6 0.12 10.63 -0.92
CA SER A 6 -0.36 10.11 0.38
C SER A 6 -1.05 8.73 0.32
N PRO A 7 -2.07 8.46 -0.53
CA PRO A 7 -2.78 7.18 -0.46
C PRO A 7 -2.14 6.05 -1.26
N ILE A 8 -1.17 6.37 -2.14
CA ILE A 8 -0.62 5.38 -3.07
C ILE A 8 0.62 4.69 -2.46
N LEU A 9 1.26 5.32 -1.48
CA LEU A 9 2.58 4.94 -1.03
C LEU A 9 2.61 4.42 0.40
N SER A 10 1.86 5.01 1.34
CA SER A 10 2.00 4.66 2.76
C SER A 10 1.08 3.51 3.21
N ASP A 11 -0.16 3.43 2.71
CA ASP A 11 -1.16 2.65 3.44
C ASP A 11 -1.23 1.18 3.04
N GLY A 12 -1.11 0.89 1.74
CA GLY A 12 -1.30 -0.47 1.24
C GLY A 12 -0.26 -1.45 1.79
N GLY A 13 1.01 -1.04 1.81
CA GLY A 13 2.09 -1.86 2.37
C GLY A 13 1.94 -2.05 3.88
N GLU A 14 1.65 -0.98 4.63
CA GLU A 14 1.42 -1.04 6.08
C GLU A 14 0.22 -1.94 6.42
N LEU A 15 -0.86 -1.89 5.65
CA LEU A 15 -2.02 -2.78 5.82
C LEU A 15 -1.65 -4.25 5.58
N VAL A 16 -0.89 -4.55 4.53
CA VAL A 16 -0.43 -5.92 4.25
C VAL A 16 0.43 -6.46 5.39
N LEU A 17 1.37 -5.66 5.90
CA LEU A 17 2.21 -6.04 7.03
C LEU A 17 1.35 -6.29 8.29
N LYS A 18 0.37 -5.41 8.55
CA LYS A 18 -0.58 -5.57 9.67
C LYS A 18 -1.38 -6.86 9.55
N TRP A 19 -1.98 -7.11 8.39
CA TRP A 19 -2.78 -8.31 8.16
C TRP A 19 -1.94 -9.58 8.28
N ASN A 20 -0.72 -9.59 7.73
CA ASN A 20 0.19 -10.73 7.86
C ASN A 20 0.58 -11.00 9.31
N SER A 21 1.00 -9.95 10.05
CA SER A 21 1.36 -10.10 11.46
C SER A 21 0.22 -10.67 12.30
N LYS A 22 -1.00 -10.16 12.13
CA LYS A 22 -2.18 -10.68 12.85
C LYS A 22 -2.51 -12.12 12.46
N LYS A 23 -2.41 -12.47 11.18
CA LYS A 23 -2.62 -13.86 10.71
C LYS A 23 -1.58 -14.81 11.30
N ASP A 24 -0.31 -14.43 11.33
CA ASP A 24 0.77 -15.22 11.92
C ASP A 24 0.54 -15.40 13.44
N LEU A 25 -0.07 -14.42 14.11
CA LEU A 25 -0.51 -14.49 15.52
C LEU A 25 -1.86 -15.20 15.73
N GLN A 26 -2.50 -15.72 14.68
CA GLN A 26 -3.83 -16.33 14.71
C GLN A 26 -4.94 -15.40 15.23
N GLU A 27 -4.74 -14.08 15.10
CA GLU A 27 -5.74 -13.08 15.45
C GLU A 27 -6.78 -12.89 14.34
N THR A 28 -7.93 -12.32 14.71
CA THR A 28 -8.94 -11.90 13.74
C THR A 28 -8.45 -10.68 12.97
N VAL A 29 -8.62 -10.71 11.65
CA VAL A 29 -8.20 -9.64 10.74
C VAL A 29 -9.41 -9.09 10.00
N ASP A 30 -9.65 -7.80 10.18
CA ASP A 30 -10.66 -7.07 9.42
C ASP A 30 -10.05 -6.56 8.11
N PHE A 31 -10.68 -6.93 6.99
CA PHE A 31 -10.29 -6.52 5.64
C PHE A 31 -11.31 -5.55 5.04
N PRO A 32 -10.87 -4.47 4.35
CA PRO A 32 -9.49 -3.97 4.26
C PRO A 32 -9.01 -3.29 5.57
N GLU A 33 -9.91 -2.77 6.38
CA GLU A 33 -9.59 -2.15 7.67
C GLU A 33 -10.81 -2.23 8.59
N THR A 34 -10.57 -2.19 9.89
CA THR A 34 -11.57 -2.15 10.95
C THR A 34 -12.61 -1.06 10.67
N GLY A 35 -13.87 -1.45 10.50
CA GLY A 35 -14.97 -0.52 10.19
C GLY A 35 -15.10 -0.10 8.73
N TYR A 36 -14.32 -0.69 7.81
CA TYR A 36 -14.36 -0.41 6.37
C TYR A 36 -14.63 -1.67 5.56
N LYS A 37 -15.37 -1.52 4.46
CA LYS A 37 -15.61 -2.56 3.46
C LYS A 37 -14.82 -2.29 2.18
N TRP A 38 -14.59 -3.32 1.36
CA TRP A 38 -13.92 -3.20 0.05
C TRP A 38 -14.60 -2.24 -0.93
N ASN A 39 -15.89 -1.99 -0.81
CA ASN A 39 -16.59 -0.98 -1.61
C ASN A 39 -16.46 0.45 -1.06
N GLN A 40 -15.79 0.63 0.10
CA GLN A 40 -15.56 1.92 0.77
C GLN A 40 -14.10 2.38 0.69
N LEU A 41 -13.30 1.82 -0.22
CA LEU A 41 -11.88 2.18 -0.38
C LEU A 41 -11.65 3.68 -0.62
N GLY A 42 -12.58 4.37 -1.27
CA GLY A 42 -12.51 5.82 -1.44
C GLY A 42 -12.59 6.59 -0.11
N ILE A 43 -13.45 6.13 0.82
CA ILE A 43 -13.59 6.72 2.16
C ILE A 43 -12.37 6.36 3.02
N LEU A 44 -11.89 5.12 2.91
CA LEU A 44 -10.67 4.68 3.58
C LEU A 44 -9.46 5.52 3.12
N ALA A 45 -9.33 5.79 1.82
CA ALA A 45 -8.30 6.67 1.30
C ALA A 45 -8.40 8.10 1.87
N GLN A 46 -9.62 8.63 2.05
CA GLN A 46 -9.84 9.93 2.71
C GLN A 46 -9.41 9.93 4.18
N LYS A 47 -9.60 8.81 4.91
CA LYS A 47 -9.08 8.68 6.27
C LYS A 47 -7.56 8.83 6.26
N PHE A 48 -6.87 8.09 5.39
CA PHE A 48 -5.41 8.17 5.31
C PHE A 48 -4.94 9.57 4.96
N TYR A 49 -5.58 10.25 4.00
CA TYR A 49 -5.24 11.66 3.73
C TYR A 49 -5.21 12.53 4.98
N ARG A 50 -6.18 12.38 5.88
CA ARG A 50 -6.22 13.13 7.16
C ARG A 50 -5.13 12.67 8.12
N ASP A 51 -4.87 11.37 8.21
CA ASP A 51 -3.86 10.80 9.10
C ASP A 51 -2.44 11.29 8.73
N TYR A 52 -2.18 11.52 7.44
CA TYR A 52 -0.86 11.96 6.94
C TYR A 52 -0.78 13.47 6.62
N GLU A 53 -1.87 14.23 6.79
CA GLU A 53 -1.92 15.65 6.39
C GLU A 53 -0.85 16.51 7.10
N THR A 54 -0.58 16.19 8.36
CA THR A 54 0.37 16.93 9.20
C THR A 54 1.80 16.38 9.14
N ILE A 55 2.05 15.30 8.40
CA ILE A 55 3.36 14.65 8.36
C ILE A 55 4.24 15.30 7.28
N PRO A 56 5.46 15.76 7.62
CA PRO A 56 6.36 16.33 6.64
C PRO A 56 6.71 15.36 5.51
N TYR A 57 6.83 15.88 4.29
CA TYR A 57 7.13 15.07 3.11
C TYR A 57 8.38 14.15 3.24
N PRO A 58 9.52 14.61 3.79
CA PRO A 58 10.67 13.73 4.00
C PRO A 58 10.38 12.53 4.91
N GLU A 59 9.52 12.71 5.92
CA GLU A 59 9.13 11.64 6.83
C GLU A 59 8.20 10.63 6.14
N LEU A 60 7.32 11.09 5.23
CA LEU A 60 6.52 10.21 4.38
C LEU A 60 7.39 9.32 3.48
N LEU A 61 8.47 9.86 2.91
CA LEU A 61 9.41 9.09 2.11
C LEU A 61 10.13 8.03 2.94
N LYS A 62 10.63 8.41 4.13
CA LYS A 62 11.29 7.47 5.04
C LYS A 62 10.37 6.32 5.43
N ARG A 63 9.11 6.61 5.77
CA ARG A 63 8.10 5.60 6.09
C ARG A 63 7.81 4.66 4.93
N LEU A 64 7.70 5.20 3.71
CA LEU A 64 7.56 4.39 2.50
C LEU A 64 8.77 3.46 2.33
N ASP A 65 9.99 3.97 2.45
CA ASP A 65 11.21 3.18 2.29
C ASP A 65 11.27 2.04 3.32
N THR A 66 10.93 2.32 4.58
CA THR A 66 10.80 1.30 5.64
C THR A 66 9.76 0.25 5.27
N THR A 67 8.56 0.67 4.89
CA THR A 67 7.46 -0.24 4.53
C THR A 67 7.83 -1.14 3.35
N VAL A 68 8.51 -0.59 2.33
CA VAL A 68 9.00 -1.37 1.18
C VAL A 68 10.04 -2.40 1.62
N GLY A 69 10.98 -2.00 2.48
CA GLY A 69 11.97 -2.92 3.06
C GLY A 69 11.32 -4.08 3.81
N ASP A 70 10.34 -3.80 4.66
CA ASP A 70 9.63 -4.79 5.45
C ASP A 70 8.81 -5.75 4.57
N ILE A 71 8.19 -5.25 3.49
CA ILE A 71 7.49 -6.11 2.51
C ILE A 71 8.47 -7.03 1.78
N ILE A 72 9.63 -6.53 1.37
CA ILE A 72 10.66 -7.35 0.72
C ILE A 72 11.15 -8.44 1.67
N GLN A 73 11.36 -8.10 2.95
CA GLN A 73 11.75 -9.06 3.98
C GLN A 73 10.65 -10.11 4.20
N LEU A 74 9.37 -9.71 4.29
CA LEU A 74 8.24 -10.62 4.38
C LEU A 74 8.23 -11.62 3.22
N ILE A 75 8.37 -11.14 1.97
CA ILE A 75 8.43 -12.01 0.79
C ILE A 75 9.62 -12.97 0.90
N GLY A 76 10.79 -12.48 1.32
CA GLY A 76 12.00 -13.30 1.47
C GLY A 76 11.88 -14.41 2.52
N HIS A 77 11.00 -14.27 3.50
CA HIS A 77 10.74 -15.29 4.53
C HIS A 77 9.62 -16.28 4.18
N LYS A 78 8.92 -16.11 3.05
CA LYS A 78 7.82 -16.98 2.64
C LYS A 78 8.21 -17.84 1.45
N THR A 79 7.72 -19.07 1.42
CA THR A 79 7.90 -20.00 0.31
C THR A 79 6.97 -19.67 -0.87
N ASN A 80 7.26 -20.22 -2.06
CA ASN A 80 6.37 -20.06 -3.22
C ASN A 80 4.95 -20.55 -2.93
N ARG A 81 4.84 -21.67 -2.20
CA ARG A 81 3.56 -22.25 -1.82
C ARG A 81 2.73 -21.29 -0.97
N GLU A 82 3.33 -20.72 0.07
CA GLU A 82 2.68 -19.73 0.95
C GLU A 82 2.29 -18.45 0.19
N LEU A 83 3.08 -18.05 -0.81
CA LEU A 83 2.82 -16.84 -1.58
C LEU A 83 1.78 -17.02 -2.69
N TYR A 84 1.75 -18.18 -3.37
CA TYR A 84 1.10 -18.30 -4.67
C TYR A 84 0.26 -19.57 -4.88
N GLU A 85 0.35 -20.57 -4.00
CA GLU A 85 -0.38 -21.83 -4.20
C GLU A 85 -1.58 -21.97 -3.25
N GLU A 86 -1.53 -21.33 -2.08
CA GLU A 86 -2.58 -21.41 -1.07
C GLU A 86 -3.44 -20.14 -1.02
N SER A 87 -4.73 -20.32 -0.73
CA SER A 87 -5.60 -19.18 -0.44
C SER A 87 -5.30 -18.62 0.94
N TRP A 88 -5.07 -17.31 1.00
CA TRP A 88 -4.71 -16.60 2.22
C TRP A 88 -5.85 -15.70 2.73
N TYR A 89 -6.58 -15.07 1.79
CA TYR A 89 -7.81 -14.32 2.05
C TYR A 89 -8.88 -14.66 1.01
N GLU A 90 -9.93 -15.36 1.44
CA GLU A 90 -11.02 -15.89 0.58
C GLU A 90 -10.51 -16.78 -0.55
N LYS A 91 -10.28 -16.20 -1.73
CA LYS A 91 -9.73 -16.88 -2.93
C LYS A 91 -8.36 -16.33 -3.34
N TRP A 92 -7.86 -15.32 -2.64
CA TRP A 92 -6.65 -14.59 -2.99
C TRP A 92 -5.46 -15.14 -2.22
N THR A 93 -4.37 -15.40 -2.94
CA THR A 93 -3.08 -15.77 -2.35
C THR A 93 -2.41 -14.56 -1.69
N LEU A 94 -1.47 -14.81 -0.77
CA LEU A 94 -0.74 -13.74 -0.09
C LEU A 94 0.02 -12.86 -1.10
N GLY A 95 0.72 -13.46 -2.06
CA GLY A 95 1.43 -12.75 -3.12
C GLY A 95 0.52 -11.84 -3.93
N ARG A 96 -0.73 -12.26 -4.18
CA ARG A 96 -1.71 -11.43 -4.88
C ARG A 96 -2.19 -10.25 -4.02
N MET A 97 -2.40 -10.46 -2.72
CA MET A 97 -2.74 -9.39 -1.78
C MET A 97 -1.59 -8.37 -1.63
N ILE A 98 -0.33 -8.83 -1.56
CA ILE A 98 0.86 -7.97 -1.59
C ILE A 98 0.87 -7.15 -2.89
N GLN A 99 0.69 -7.80 -4.05
CA GLN A 99 0.72 -7.15 -5.36
C GLN A 99 -0.35 -6.05 -5.51
N PHE A 100 -1.57 -6.30 -5.02
CA PHE A 100 -2.67 -5.33 -5.08
C PHE A 100 -2.39 -4.07 -4.27
N ASN A 101 -1.60 -4.17 -3.21
CA ASN A 101 -1.36 -3.08 -2.27
C ASN A 101 0.03 -2.44 -2.40
N THR A 102 0.92 -2.99 -3.24
CA THR A 102 2.29 -2.48 -3.45
C THR A 102 2.59 -2.22 -4.93
N ALA A 103 3.10 -3.22 -5.66
CA ALA A 103 3.59 -3.07 -7.04
C ALA A 103 2.57 -2.43 -8.00
N SER A 104 1.28 -2.78 -7.88
CA SER A 104 0.22 -2.23 -8.72
C SER A 104 -0.02 -0.72 -8.45
N PRO A 105 -0.29 -0.29 -7.19
CA PRO A 105 -0.33 1.12 -6.81
C PRO A 105 0.95 1.90 -7.18
N TYR A 106 2.15 1.35 -6.92
CA TYR A 106 3.41 2.04 -7.18
C TYR A 106 3.61 2.35 -8.67
N THR A 107 3.25 1.39 -9.54
CA THR A 107 3.28 1.58 -10.99
C THR A 107 2.31 2.70 -11.41
N ASN A 108 1.11 2.73 -10.83
CA ASN A 108 0.12 3.77 -11.08
C ASN A 108 0.60 5.17 -10.61
N ALA A 109 1.11 5.27 -9.38
CA ALA A 109 1.69 6.52 -8.85
C ALA A 109 2.79 7.04 -9.76
N ARG A 110 3.74 6.18 -10.14
CA ARG A 110 4.85 6.55 -11.02
C ARG A 110 4.36 7.14 -12.34
N ALA A 111 3.36 6.51 -12.97
CA ALA A 111 2.78 7.02 -14.21
C ALA A 111 2.13 8.40 -14.02
N ARG A 112 1.36 8.60 -12.94
CA ARG A 112 0.72 9.89 -12.61
C ARG A 112 1.75 11.00 -12.35
N ILE A 113 2.79 10.70 -11.58
CA ILE A 113 3.88 11.65 -11.28
C ILE A 113 4.61 12.05 -12.57
N ARG A 114 4.95 11.09 -13.44
CA ARG A 114 5.61 11.38 -14.72
C ARG A 114 4.75 12.27 -15.61
N LYS A 115 3.45 11.99 -15.71
CA LYS A 115 2.50 12.82 -16.46
C LYS A 115 2.45 14.24 -15.90
N TRP A 116 2.35 14.39 -14.57
CA TRP A 116 2.34 15.69 -13.91
C TRP A 116 3.63 16.49 -14.17
N LYS A 117 4.80 15.86 -14.06
CA LYS A 117 6.10 16.50 -14.37
C LYS A 117 6.15 17.02 -15.81
N LYS A 118 5.69 16.22 -16.78
CA LYS A 118 5.64 16.63 -18.19
C LYS A 118 4.75 17.86 -18.41
N LEU A 119 3.55 17.86 -17.81
CA LEU A 119 2.61 18.98 -17.93
C LEU A 119 3.13 20.27 -17.28
N LYS A 120 3.87 20.16 -16.17
CA LYS A 120 4.51 21.32 -15.53
C LYS A 120 5.72 21.84 -16.29
N GLY A 121 6.52 20.96 -16.89
CA GLY A 121 7.63 21.35 -17.75
C GLY A 121 7.17 22.05 -19.04
N ALA A 122 6.09 21.56 -19.66
CA ALA A 122 5.50 22.15 -20.86
C ALA A 122 4.72 23.45 -20.63
N ALA A 123 4.48 23.83 -19.37
CA ALA A 123 3.83 25.10 -19.00
C ALA A 123 4.84 26.18 -18.58
N ALA A 124 6.15 25.87 -18.63
CA ALA A 124 7.25 26.76 -18.31
C ALA A 124 8.06 27.19 -19.55
N GLU A 125 7.64 26.75 -20.75
CA GLU A 125 8.04 27.23 -22.08
C GLU A 125 6.85 27.96 -22.73
#